data_AF-A0A2W4P6Y0-F1
#
_entry.id   AF-A0A2W4P6Y0-F1
#
_cell.length_a   1.000
_cell.length_b   1.000
_cell.length_c   1.000
_cell.angle_alpha   90.00
_cell.angle_beta   90.00
_cell.angle_gamma   90.00
#
_symmetry.space_group_name_H-M   'P 1'
#
loop_
_entity.id
_entity.type
_entity.pdbx_description
1 polymer ?
#
loop_
_entity_poly.entity_id
_entity_poly.type
_entity_poly.pdbx_seq_one_letter_code
_entity_poly.pdbx_strand_id
1 'polypeptide(L)'
;MNDASPAAKEFDAIKTVHDALEPLELESRTRVLGYIASLLGIETAIAAPGSKKDDEKPATEEEEAAADDAAKGAKTYGTFAELYAAASPKNNGERALVAGYWLQVCAGAQSFTAAAAQKELTHLGHAVSNITESINSVKDQKPSLILQLKKSGNSKQARKLYKVSHEGVKKVEAMIGG
;
A
#
# COMPACT_ATOMS: atom_id res chain seq x y z
N MET A 1 -47.93 -19.47 -2.04
CA MET A 1 -46.69 -18.71 -2.22
C MET A 1 -46.09 -18.44 -0.85
N ASN A 2 -45.04 -19.15 -0.44
CA ASN A 2 -44.31 -18.83 0.78
C ASN A 2 -43.29 -17.75 0.43
N ASP A 3 -43.59 -16.50 0.78
CA ASP A 3 -42.58 -15.44 0.73
C ASP A 3 -41.62 -15.70 1.89
N ALA A 4 -40.46 -16.27 1.57
CA ALA A 4 -39.39 -16.44 2.54
C ALA A 4 -39.01 -15.04 3.06
N SER A 5 -39.01 -14.89 4.38
CA SER A 5 -38.59 -13.68 5.09
C SER A 5 -37.25 -13.17 4.53
N PRO A 6 -37.04 -11.84 4.42
CA PRO A 6 -35.76 -11.27 3.97
C PRO A 6 -34.55 -11.89 4.68
N ALA A 7 -34.68 -12.20 5.98
CA ALA A 7 -33.63 -12.87 6.75
C ALA A 7 -33.26 -14.28 6.24
N ALA A 8 -34.22 -15.04 5.70
CA ALA A 8 -33.96 -16.35 5.12
C ALA A 8 -33.21 -16.23 3.78
N LYS A 9 -33.55 -15.21 2.97
CA LYS A 9 -32.87 -14.92 1.70
C LYS A 9 -31.43 -14.43 1.94
N GLU A 10 -31.21 -13.64 2.98
CA GLU A 10 -29.88 -13.21 3.42
C GLU A 10 -29.01 -14.40 3.86
N PHE A 11 -29.57 -15.31 4.65
CA PHE A 11 -28.86 -16.50 5.10
C PHE A 11 -28.43 -17.42 3.95
N ASP A 12 -29.32 -17.64 2.97
CA ASP A 12 -29.00 -18.42 1.76
C ASP A 12 -27.88 -17.76 0.92
N ALA A 13 -27.90 -16.42 0.81
CA ALA A 13 -26.84 -15.69 0.14
C ALA A 13 -25.49 -15.82 0.86
N ILE A 14 -25.47 -15.69 2.19
CA ILE A 14 -24.27 -15.87 3.01
C ILE A 14 -23.70 -17.29 2.85
N LYS A 15 -24.56 -18.31 2.91
CA LYS A 15 -24.15 -19.71 2.73
C LYS A 15 -23.53 -19.94 1.35
N THR A 16 -24.15 -19.41 0.31
CA THR A 16 -23.65 -19.53 -1.07
C THR A 16 -22.27 -18.89 -1.22
N VAL A 17 -22.06 -17.70 -0.64
CA VAL A 17 -20.76 -17.02 -0.66
C VAL A 17 -19.72 -17.80 0.15
N HIS A 18 -20.09 -18.34 1.31
CA HIS A 18 -19.19 -19.15 2.13
C HIS A 18 -18.70 -20.40 1.37
N ASP A 19 -19.61 -21.17 0.79
CA ASP A 19 -19.30 -22.41 0.09
C ASP A 19 -18.44 -22.15 -1.17
N ALA A 20 -18.66 -21.02 -1.84
CA ALA A 20 -17.84 -20.58 -2.98
C ALA A 20 -16.40 -20.15 -2.57
N LEU A 21 -16.23 -19.65 -1.35
CA LEU A 21 -14.93 -19.17 -0.84
C LEU A 21 -14.14 -20.25 -0.08
N GLU A 22 -14.78 -21.32 0.37
CA GLU A 22 -14.15 -22.44 1.07
C GLU A 22 -12.91 -23.03 0.37
N PRO A 23 -12.91 -23.32 -0.95
CA PRO A 23 -11.74 -23.90 -1.61
C PRO A 23 -10.59 -22.90 -1.82
N LEU A 24 -10.78 -21.62 -1.55
CA LEU A 24 -9.78 -20.57 -1.77
C LEU A 24 -8.90 -20.34 -0.53
N GLU A 25 -7.65 -19.93 -0.77
CA GLU A 25 -6.72 -19.45 0.27
C GLU A 25 -7.19 -18.12 0.88
N LEU A 26 -6.82 -17.86 2.15
CA LEU A 26 -7.30 -16.70 2.92
C LEU A 26 -7.03 -15.35 2.25
N GLU A 27 -5.87 -15.19 1.60
CA GLU A 27 -5.52 -13.99 0.83
C GLU A 27 -6.43 -13.83 -0.41
N SER A 28 -6.75 -14.95 -1.07
CA SER A 28 -7.65 -14.96 -2.23
C SER A 28 -9.09 -14.65 -1.85
N ARG A 29 -9.58 -15.15 -0.70
CA ARG A 29 -10.91 -14.83 -0.16
C ARG A 29 -11.07 -13.33 0.08
N THR A 30 -10.07 -12.71 0.70
CA THR A 30 -10.06 -11.28 1.03
C THR A 30 -10.10 -10.42 -0.23
N ARG A 31 -9.32 -10.79 -1.25
CA ARG A 31 -9.31 -10.09 -2.54
C ARG A 31 -10.62 -10.23 -3.31
N VAL A 32 -11.21 -11.42 -3.33
CA VAL A 32 -12.49 -11.67 -4.02
C VAL A 32 -13.63 -10.88 -3.36
N LEU A 33 -13.68 -10.86 -2.02
CA LEU A 33 -14.67 -10.07 -1.29
C LEU A 33 -14.52 -8.56 -1.54
N GLY A 34 -13.29 -8.04 -1.57
CA GLY A 34 -13.04 -6.63 -1.91
C GLY A 34 -13.47 -6.27 -3.34
N TYR A 35 -13.27 -7.17 -4.30
CA TYR A 35 -13.72 -6.95 -5.68
C TYR A 35 -15.24 -6.95 -5.81
N ILE A 36 -15.92 -7.91 -5.16
CA ILE A 36 -17.39 -7.98 -5.17
C ILE A 36 -18.00 -6.76 -4.48
N ALA A 37 -17.41 -6.30 -3.36
CA ALA A 37 -17.83 -5.08 -2.68
C ALA A 37 -17.73 -3.84 -3.60
N SER A 38 -16.61 -3.70 -4.31
CA SER A 38 -16.42 -2.63 -5.29
C SER A 38 -17.41 -2.72 -6.45
N LEU A 39 -17.69 -3.93 -6.96
CA LEU A 39 -18.64 -4.15 -8.06
C LEU A 39 -20.09 -3.82 -7.65
N LEU A 40 -20.44 -4.11 -6.40
CA LEU A 40 -21.77 -3.82 -5.84
C LEU A 40 -21.89 -2.39 -5.30
N GLY A 41 -20.84 -1.57 -5.40
CA GLY A 41 -20.83 -0.20 -4.88
C GLY A 41 -20.92 -0.11 -3.36
N ILE A 42 -20.54 -1.18 -2.66
CA ILE A 42 -20.55 -1.24 -1.20
C ILE A 42 -19.18 -0.75 -0.71
N GLU A 43 -19.16 0.39 -0.02
CA GLU A 43 -17.97 0.87 0.69
C GLU A 43 -17.66 -0.07 1.86
N THR A 44 -16.94 -1.16 1.58
CA THR A 44 -16.47 -2.04 2.63
C THR A 44 -15.17 -1.49 3.19
N ALA A 45 -15.24 -0.89 4.37
CA ALA A 45 -14.08 -0.66 5.22
C ALA A 45 -13.57 -2.01 5.73
N ILE A 46 -12.93 -2.81 4.87
CA ILE A 46 -12.31 -4.06 5.29
C ILE A 46 -11.03 -3.69 6.04
N ALA A 47 -11.16 -3.53 7.35
CA ALA A 47 -10.04 -3.39 8.25
C ALA A 47 -9.12 -4.60 8.04
N ALA A 48 -7.89 -4.34 7.58
CA ALA A 48 -6.86 -5.36 7.50
C ALA A 48 -6.70 -6.03 8.88
N PRO A 49 -6.87 -7.36 9.00
CA PRO A 49 -6.71 -8.03 10.29
C PRO A 49 -5.21 -8.14 10.58
N GLY A 50 -4.69 -7.21 11.38
CA GLY A 50 -3.28 -7.25 11.74
C GLY A 50 -2.78 -6.07 12.56
N SER A 51 -3.49 -5.66 13.62
CA SER A 51 -2.89 -4.91 14.74
C SER A 51 -3.82 -4.99 15.95
N LYS A 52 -3.70 -6.07 16.74
CA LYS A 52 -4.16 -6.03 18.13
C LYS A 52 -3.30 -5.00 18.86
N LYS A 53 -3.95 -3.93 19.33
CA LYS A 53 -3.46 -3.03 20.36
C LYS A 53 -3.56 -3.76 21.70
N ASP A 54 -2.50 -3.73 22.49
CA ASP A 54 -2.60 -3.75 23.94
C ASP A 54 -2.30 -2.33 24.45
N ASP A 55 -3.22 -1.86 25.28
CA ASP A 55 -3.30 -0.72 26.23
C ASP A 55 -2.04 0.14 26.51
N GLU A 56 -2.15 1.46 26.29
CA GLU A 56 -2.29 2.56 27.30
C GLU A 56 -1.10 2.70 28.27
N LYS A 57 -0.40 3.85 28.35
CA LYS A 57 -0.87 5.16 28.86
C LYS A 57 0.11 6.30 28.47
N PRO A 58 -0.14 7.60 28.80
CA PRO A 58 -0.06 8.69 27.82
C PRO A 58 1.03 9.71 28.17
N ALA A 59 1.40 10.57 27.22
CA ALA A 59 1.92 11.89 27.54
C ALA A 59 1.86 12.81 26.31
N THR A 60 1.01 13.83 26.45
CA THR A 60 1.17 15.21 25.96
C THR A 60 1.14 15.45 24.45
N GLU A 61 -0.05 15.86 24.00
CA GLU A 61 -0.27 17.07 23.18
C GLU A 61 0.53 18.23 23.83
N GLU A 62 1.20 19.15 23.13
CA GLU A 62 0.81 19.95 21.96
C GLU A 62 2.07 20.40 21.18
N GLU A 63 1.82 21.02 20.02
CA GLU A 63 2.73 21.63 19.02
C GLU A 63 3.17 20.74 17.84
N GLU A 64 2.94 21.07 16.57
CA GLU A 64 1.95 21.93 15.91
C GLU A 64 2.13 21.62 14.41
N ALA A 65 1.01 21.30 13.74
CA ALA A 65 0.66 21.64 12.37
C ALA A 65 1.77 22.00 11.37
N ALA A 66 2.21 21.03 10.55
CA ALA A 66 2.53 21.24 9.13
C ALA A 66 2.79 19.90 8.40
N ALA A 67 1.76 19.07 8.24
CA ALA A 67 1.84 17.92 7.32
C ALA A 67 0.49 17.50 6.72
N ASP A 68 -0.53 18.35 6.81
CA ASP A 68 -1.88 18.08 6.28
C ASP A 68 -2.22 19.07 5.17
N ASP A 69 -1.39 19.14 4.13
CA ASP A 69 -1.76 19.80 2.86
C ASP A 69 -0.95 19.26 1.66
N ALA A 70 -0.74 17.94 1.61
CA ALA A 70 -0.17 17.29 0.42
C ALA A 70 -1.06 16.17 -0.15
N ALA A 71 -2.21 15.89 0.48
CA ALA A 71 -3.09 14.78 0.11
C ALA A 71 -4.27 15.17 -0.81
N LYS A 72 -4.34 16.42 -1.30
CA LYS A 72 -5.52 16.95 -2.01
C LYS A 72 -5.39 17.16 -3.53
N GLY A 73 -4.30 16.70 -4.16
CA GLY A 73 -4.10 16.88 -5.60
C GLY A 73 -3.56 15.67 -6.38
N ALA A 74 -3.19 14.57 -5.71
CA ALA A 74 -2.60 13.43 -6.39
C ALA A 74 -3.68 12.62 -7.11
N LYS A 75 -3.59 12.51 -8.45
CA LYS A 75 -4.34 11.53 -9.24
C LYS A 75 -4.20 10.17 -8.57
N THR A 76 -5.28 9.66 -7.99
CA THR A 76 -5.28 8.35 -7.34
C THR A 76 -5.31 7.30 -8.44
N TYR A 77 -4.22 6.54 -8.58
CA TYR A 77 -4.13 5.45 -9.54
C TYR A 77 -4.82 4.21 -8.98
N GLY A 78 -5.61 3.51 -9.80
CA GLY A 78 -6.31 2.30 -9.38
C GLY A 78 -5.37 1.11 -9.26
N THR A 79 -4.26 1.12 -10.02
CA THR A 79 -3.25 0.06 -9.98
C THR A 79 -1.82 0.60 -10.05
N PHE A 80 -0.87 -0.19 -9.54
CA PHE A 80 0.56 0.12 -9.65
C PHE A 80 1.02 0.21 -11.11
N ALA A 81 0.42 -0.57 -12.01
CA ALA A 81 0.75 -0.56 -13.45
C ALA A 81 0.49 0.81 -14.08
N GLU A 82 -0.65 1.43 -13.76
CA GLU A 82 -1.02 2.75 -14.28
C GLU A 82 -0.07 3.84 -13.77
N LEU A 83 0.23 3.81 -12.47
CA LEU A 83 1.21 4.71 -11.85
C LEU A 83 2.59 4.55 -12.51
N TYR A 84 3.04 3.30 -12.67
CA TYR A 84 4.36 2.99 -13.21
C TYR A 84 4.49 3.43 -14.67
N ALA A 85 3.45 3.19 -15.47
CA ALA A 85 3.39 3.63 -16.86
C ALA A 85 3.39 5.18 -16.95
N ALA A 86 2.60 5.86 -16.12
CA ALA A 86 2.55 7.32 -16.09
C ALA A 86 3.89 7.92 -15.64
N ALA A 87 4.53 7.36 -14.61
CA ALA A 87 5.80 7.85 -14.10
C ALA A 87 7.02 7.50 -14.99
N SER A 88 6.93 6.45 -15.81
CA SER A 88 7.97 6.01 -16.76
C SER A 88 9.41 6.07 -16.20
N PRO A 89 9.71 5.36 -15.09
CA PRO A 89 11.01 5.46 -14.41
C PRO A 89 12.17 4.92 -15.28
N LYS A 90 13.25 5.70 -15.39
CA LYS A 90 14.37 5.43 -16.32
C LYS A 90 15.46 4.55 -15.72
N ASN A 91 15.61 4.56 -14.40
CA ASN A 91 16.65 3.82 -13.69
C ASN A 91 16.08 3.04 -12.50
N ASN A 92 16.87 2.10 -11.97
CA ASN A 92 16.43 1.24 -10.86
C ASN A 92 16.10 2.03 -9.58
N GLY A 93 16.77 3.16 -9.33
CA GLY A 93 16.46 4.05 -8.21
C GLY A 93 15.08 4.68 -8.34
N GLU A 94 14.73 5.18 -9.52
CA GLU A 94 13.40 5.72 -9.82
C GLU A 94 12.32 4.65 -9.75
N ARG A 95 12.60 3.43 -10.21
CA ARG A 95 11.68 2.29 -10.06
C ARG A 95 11.36 2.02 -8.58
N ALA A 96 12.39 2.02 -7.74
CA ALA A 96 12.22 1.85 -6.30
C ALA A 96 11.47 3.03 -5.66
N LEU A 97 11.68 4.26 -6.15
CA LEU A 97 10.99 5.45 -5.69
C LEU A 97 9.49 5.40 -6.04
N VAL A 98 9.14 5.07 -7.28
CA VAL A 98 7.74 4.94 -7.73
C VAL A 98 7.03 3.81 -6.98
N ALA A 99 7.69 2.68 -6.75
CA ALA A 99 7.15 1.60 -5.91
C ALA A 99 6.93 2.05 -4.45
N GLY A 100 7.84 2.84 -3.88
CA GLY A 100 7.67 3.44 -2.56
C GLY A 100 6.50 4.41 -2.50
N TYR A 101 6.35 5.25 -3.54
CA TYR A 101 5.24 6.20 -3.65
C TYR A 101 3.89 5.47 -3.72
N TRP A 102 3.80 4.41 -4.54
CA TRP A 102 2.61 3.57 -4.60
C TRP A 102 2.22 3.03 -3.21
N LEU A 103 3.18 2.43 -2.50
CA LEU A 103 2.92 1.84 -1.19
C LEU A 103 2.50 2.88 -0.15
N GLN A 104 3.03 4.10 -0.21
CA GLN A 104 2.75 5.14 0.78
C GLN A 104 1.51 5.98 0.45
N VAL A 105 1.39 6.44 -0.79
CA VAL A 105 0.35 7.39 -1.22
C VAL A 105 -0.90 6.66 -1.70
N CYS A 106 -0.74 5.60 -2.51
CA CYS A 106 -1.89 4.90 -3.08
C CYS A 106 -2.39 3.79 -2.14
N ALA A 107 -1.49 3.05 -1.50
CA ALA A 107 -1.86 1.99 -0.55
C ALA A 107 -1.95 2.47 0.91
N GLY A 108 -1.66 3.76 1.19
CA GLY A 108 -1.84 4.38 2.51
C GLY A 108 -0.87 3.92 3.60
N ALA A 109 0.24 3.26 3.26
CA ALA A 109 1.21 2.80 4.27
C ALA A 109 2.08 3.96 4.77
N GLN A 110 2.25 4.11 6.09
CA GLN A 110 3.15 5.14 6.64
C GLN A 110 4.64 4.88 6.32
N SER A 111 4.99 3.62 6.08
CA SER A 111 6.34 3.17 5.73
C SER A 111 6.26 1.86 4.96
N PHE A 112 7.33 1.54 4.22
CA PHE A 112 7.42 0.34 3.42
C PHE A 112 8.75 -0.37 3.61
N THR A 113 8.81 -1.63 3.17
CA THR A 113 10.05 -2.42 3.16
C THR A 113 10.54 -2.59 1.73
N ALA A 114 11.84 -2.83 1.56
CA ALA A 114 12.40 -3.15 0.25
C ALA A 114 11.73 -4.39 -0.39
N ALA A 115 11.34 -5.38 0.42
CA ALA A 115 10.65 -6.56 -0.06
C ALA A 115 9.26 -6.25 -0.62
N ALA A 116 8.49 -5.36 0.04
CA ALA A 116 7.19 -4.92 -0.45
C ALA A 116 7.32 -4.19 -1.79
N ALA A 117 8.29 -3.26 -1.91
CA ALA A 117 8.54 -2.56 -3.16
C ALA A 117 8.98 -3.53 -4.29
N GLN A 118 9.79 -4.55 -3.97
CA GLN A 118 10.22 -5.56 -4.94
C GLN A 118 9.06 -6.43 -5.42
N LYS A 119 8.11 -6.77 -4.54
CA LYS A 119 6.92 -7.55 -4.89
C LYS A 119 6.12 -6.84 -5.99
N GLU A 120 5.83 -5.56 -5.79
CA GLU A 120 5.12 -4.73 -6.78
C GLU A 120 5.86 -4.65 -8.12
N LEU A 121 7.18 -4.42 -8.07
CA LEU A 121 8.01 -4.37 -9.29
C LEU A 121 8.08 -5.71 -10.01
N THR A 122 8.10 -6.82 -9.27
CA THR A 122 8.14 -8.18 -9.84
C THR A 122 6.81 -8.54 -10.50
N HIS A 123 5.68 -8.14 -9.90
CA HIS A 123 4.35 -8.34 -10.49
C HIS A 123 4.21 -7.64 -11.85
N LEU A 124 4.87 -6.50 -12.06
CA LEU A 124 4.91 -5.82 -13.36
C LEU A 124 6.00 -6.33 -14.32
N GLY A 125 6.81 -7.31 -13.93
CA GLY A 125 7.94 -7.79 -14.74
C GLY A 125 9.14 -6.84 -14.75
N HIS A 126 9.16 -5.82 -13.89
CA HIS A 126 10.24 -4.85 -13.74
C HIS A 126 11.07 -5.09 -12.47
N ALA A 127 11.29 -6.36 -12.12
CA ALA A 127 12.06 -6.75 -10.96
C ALA A 127 13.46 -6.11 -10.96
N VAL A 128 13.89 -5.62 -9.80
CA VAL A 128 15.20 -5.00 -9.62
C VAL A 128 16.14 -6.01 -8.95
N SER A 129 17.30 -6.27 -9.55
CA SER A 129 18.24 -7.28 -9.05
C SER A 129 18.72 -6.99 -7.63
N ASN A 130 18.94 -5.72 -7.29
CA ASN A 130 19.28 -5.28 -5.94
C ASN A 130 18.47 -4.05 -5.56
N ILE A 131 17.26 -4.28 -5.06
CA ILE A 131 16.37 -3.19 -4.66
C ILE A 131 16.91 -2.39 -3.47
N THR A 132 17.67 -3.02 -2.57
CA THR A 132 18.23 -2.32 -1.41
C THR A 132 19.26 -1.29 -1.84
N GLU A 133 20.12 -1.65 -2.80
CA GLU A 133 21.08 -0.73 -3.40
C GLU A 133 20.38 0.40 -4.17
N SER A 134 19.30 0.07 -4.89
CA SER A 134 18.50 1.07 -5.61
C SER A 134 17.84 2.08 -4.66
N ILE A 135 17.31 1.61 -3.52
CA ILE A 135 16.78 2.46 -2.46
C ILE A 135 17.89 3.31 -1.83
N ASN A 136 19.06 2.73 -1.57
CA ASN A 136 20.20 3.48 -1.03
C ASN A 136 20.63 4.59 -2.00
N SER A 137 20.64 4.32 -3.31
CA SER A 137 20.99 5.32 -4.33
C SER A 137 20.09 6.57 -4.26
N VAL A 138 18.77 6.41 -4.12
CA VAL A 138 17.84 7.56 -4.02
C VAL A 138 17.75 8.15 -2.61
N LYS A 139 18.13 7.40 -1.58
CA LYS A 139 18.30 7.89 -0.21
C LYS A 139 19.55 8.78 -0.09
N ASP A 140 20.64 8.40 -0.74
CA ASP A 140 21.94 9.09 -0.66
C ASP A 140 22.04 10.29 -1.63
N GLN A 141 21.08 10.43 -2.55
CA GLN A 141 20.87 11.64 -3.36
C GLN A 141 20.55 12.86 -2.48
N LYS A 142 20.88 14.05 -2.99
CA LYS A 142 20.55 15.34 -2.37
C LYS A 142 19.65 16.15 -3.31
N PRO A 143 18.41 16.47 -2.93
CA PRO A 143 17.73 16.10 -1.67
C PRO A 143 17.40 14.59 -1.59
N SER A 144 17.35 14.04 -0.37
CA SER A 144 17.04 12.62 -0.15
C SER A 144 15.59 12.33 -0.50
N LEU A 145 15.37 11.40 -1.43
CA LEU A 145 14.03 11.06 -1.94
C LEU A 145 13.36 9.97 -1.09
N ILE A 146 14.16 9.15 -0.41
CA ILE A 146 13.71 8.13 0.53
C ILE A 146 14.46 8.29 1.84
N LEU A 147 13.76 8.10 2.96
CA LEU A 147 14.28 8.13 4.31
C LEU A 147 14.22 6.72 4.90
N GLN A 148 15.30 6.26 5.55
CA GLN A 148 15.29 5.02 6.32
C GLN A 148 14.86 5.34 7.76
N LEU A 149 13.70 4.84 8.19
CA LEU A 149 13.15 5.15 9.52
C LEU A 149 13.75 4.27 10.62
N LYS A 150 13.75 2.95 10.42
CA LYS A 150 14.17 1.99 11.44
C LYS A 150 14.75 0.75 10.78
N LYS A 151 15.64 0.08 11.49
CA LYS A 151 16.08 -1.29 11.21
C LYS A 151 15.50 -2.20 12.30
N SER A 152 14.66 -3.16 11.95
CA SER A 152 14.03 -4.07 12.92
C SER A 152 15.02 -5.20 13.28
N GLY A 153 15.88 -4.96 14.26
CA GLY A 153 16.83 -5.93 14.81
C GLY A 153 18.30 -5.65 14.45
N ASN A 154 19.22 -6.29 15.19
CA ASN A 154 20.67 -6.13 15.02
C ASN A 154 21.29 -7.07 13.97
N SER A 155 20.53 -8.05 13.48
CA SER A 155 21.02 -9.02 12.48
C SER A 155 21.18 -8.39 11.09
N LYS A 156 22.00 -9.01 10.24
CA LYS A 156 22.10 -8.71 8.80
C LYS A 156 20.76 -8.94 8.06
N GLN A 157 19.90 -9.82 8.60
CA GLN A 157 18.57 -10.14 8.08
C GLN A 157 17.45 -9.22 8.60
N ALA A 158 17.78 -8.24 9.45
CA ALA A 158 16.83 -7.29 9.98
C ALA A 158 16.18 -6.46 8.86
N ARG A 159 14.84 -6.43 8.83
CA ARG A 159 14.10 -5.65 7.83
C ARG A 159 14.34 -4.16 8.06
N LYS A 160 14.61 -3.44 6.97
CA LYS A 160 14.69 -1.98 6.98
C LYS A 160 13.33 -1.40 6.60
N LEU A 161 12.87 -0.44 7.37
CA LEU A 161 11.69 0.37 7.07
C LEU A 161 12.14 1.67 6.43
N TYR A 162 11.46 2.02 5.34
CA TYR A 162 11.70 3.22 4.56
C TYR A 162 10.42 4.04 4.44
N LYS A 163 10.57 5.33 4.18
CA LYS A 163 9.49 6.28 3.93
C LYS A 163 9.89 7.18 2.77
N VAL A 164 8.99 7.45 1.84
CA VAL A 164 9.23 8.43 0.78
C VAL A 164 9.19 9.81 1.41
N SER A 165 10.22 10.62 1.14
CA SER A 165 10.30 11.99 1.63
C SER A 165 9.36 12.90 0.84
N HIS A 166 9.16 14.13 1.32
CA HIS A 166 8.40 15.15 0.59
C HIS A 166 8.97 15.40 -0.82
N GLU A 167 10.30 15.47 -0.93
CA GLU A 167 10.98 15.67 -2.21
C GLU A 167 10.86 14.44 -3.12
N GLY A 168 10.81 13.23 -2.54
CA GLY A 168 10.50 12.01 -3.27
C GLY A 168 9.09 11.97 -3.84
N VAL A 169 8.09 12.41 -3.05
CA VAL A 169 6.70 12.53 -3.48
C VAL A 169 6.59 13.53 -4.64
N LYS A 170 7.12 14.74 -4.47
CA LYS A 170 7.16 15.75 -5.54
C LYS A 170 7.82 15.24 -6.81
N LYS A 171 8.91 14.49 -6.69
CA LYS A 171 9.62 13.96 -7.85
C LYS A 171 8.78 12.96 -8.63
N VAL A 172 8.04 12.09 -7.95
CA VAL A 172 7.12 11.14 -8.60
C VAL A 172 5.93 11.87 -9.20
N GLU A 173 5.37 12.86 -8.51
CA GLU A 173 4.29 13.70 -9.03
C GLU A 173 4.71 14.47 -10.29
N ALA A 174 5.94 14.98 -10.32
CA ALA A 174 6.51 15.62 -11.50
C ALA A 174 6.72 14.65 -12.68
N MET A 175 6.93 13.35 -12.41
CA MET A 175 7.00 12.33 -13.47
C MET A 175 5.63 12.03 -14.07
N ILE A 176 4.56 12.17 -13.28
CA ILE A 176 3.21 11.75 -13.60
C ILE A 176 2.36 12.88 -14.20
N GLY A 177 2.58 14.10 -13.71
CA GLY A 177 1.85 15.31 -14.11
C GLY A 177 2.56 16.16 -15.17
N GLY A 178 3.67 15.66 -15.71
CA GLY A 178 4.44 16.30 -16.78
C GLY A 178 3.80 16.19 -18.15
#